data_AF-A0A845M2C0-F1
#
_entry.id   AF-A0A845M2C0-F1
#
_cell.length_a   1.000
_cell.length_b   1.000
_cell.length_c   1.000
_cell.angle_alpha   90.00
_cell.angle_beta   90.00
_cell.angle_gamma   90.00
#
_symmetry.space_group_name_H-M   'P 1'
#
loop_
_entity.id
_entity.type
_entity.pdbx_description
1 polymer ?
#
loop_
_entity_poly.entity_id
_entity_poly.type
_entity_poly.pdbx_seq_one_letter_code
_entity_poly.pdbx_strand_id
1 'polypeptide(L)' 'MGLKGHRIGGAGFSDKNALVLVNHGAARHKDFAALPSLAKERVGARFGLGIAQEPVAMGDAL' A
#
# COMPACT_ATOMS: atom_id res chain seq x y z
N MET A 1 6.96 8.06 6.15
CA MET A 1 5.92 7.28 6.85
C MET A 1 6.42 6.02 7.56
N GLY A 2 7.71 5.68 7.48
CA GLY A 2 8.23 4.47 8.14
C GLY A 2 7.58 3.18 7.62
N LEU A 3 7.16 3.15 6.36
CA LEU A 3 6.42 2.03 5.77
C LEU A 3 7.33 1.06 5.00
N LYS A 4 8.61 1.39 4.79
CA LYS A 4 9.55 0.51 4.08
C LYS A 4 9.63 -0.85 4.78
N GLY A 5 9.34 -1.94 4.06
CA GLY A 5 9.30 -3.29 4.63
C GLY A 5 8.09 -3.60 5.52
N HIS A 6 7.13 -2.68 5.69
CA HIS A 6 5.90 -2.94 6.44
C HIS A 6 4.99 -3.91 5.69
N ARG A 7 4.34 -4.83 6.40
CA ARG A 7 3.58 -5.95 5.82
C ARG A 7 2.18 -6.07 6.44
N ILE A 8 1.22 -6.48 5.61
CA ILE A 8 -0.13 -6.88 6.00
C ILE A 8 -0.40 -8.21 5.30
N GLY A 9 -0.59 -9.29 6.07
CA GLY A 9 -0.73 -10.64 5.51
C GLY A 9 0.45 -11.02 4.61
N GLY A 10 0.17 -11.49 3.40
CA GLY A 10 1.20 -11.84 2.42
C GLY A 10 1.80 -10.66 1.65
N ALA A 11 1.22 -9.46 1.74
CA ALA A 11 1.64 -8.27 1.00
C ALA A 11 2.45 -7.29 1.88
N GLY A 12 3.22 -6.41 1.26
CA GLY A 12 3.92 -5.35 1.97
C GLY A 12 4.50 -4.28 1.05
N PHE A 13 5.12 -3.27 1.65
CA PHE A 13 5.94 -2.29 0.93
C PHE A 13 7.35 -2.86 0.77
N SER A 14 7.98 -2.62 -0.38
CA SER A 14 9.35 -3.06 -0.63
C SER A 14 10.32 -2.41 0.36
N ASP A 15 11.26 -3.23 0.84
CA ASP A 15 12.43 -2.84 1.63
C ASP A 15 13.47 -2.04 0.83
N LYS A 16 13.37 -2.02 -0.51
CA LYS A 16 14.23 -1.27 -1.44
C LYS A 16 13.59 0.05 -1.85
N ASN A 17 12.31 0.06 -2.20
CA ASN A 17 11.56 1.26 -2.59
C ASN A 17 10.16 1.27 -1.95
N ALA A 18 9.89 2.25 -1.08
CA ALA A 18 8.63 2.31 -0.32
C ALA A 18 7.39 2.68 -1.16
N LEU A 19 7.53 3.01 -2.44
CA LEU A 19 6.39 3.22 -3.36
C LEU A 19 5.93 1.92 -4.02
N VAL A 20 6.72 0.85 -3.93
CA VAL A 20 6.43 -0.45 -4.55
C VAL A 20 5.77 -1.37 -3.53
N LEU A 21 4.60 -1.91 -3.89
CA LEU A 21 3.99 -3.02 -3.16
C LEU A 21 4.52 -4.35 -3.69
N VAL A 22 4.79 -5.29 -2.78
CA VAL A 22 5.36 -6.59 -3.07
C VAL A 22 4.48 -7.70 -2.52
N ASN A 23 4.27 -8.73 -3.33
CA ASN A 23 3.78 -10.02 -2.87
C ASN A 23 4.97 -10.81 -2.32
N HIS A 24 4.89 -11.26 -1.06
CA HIS A 24 5.91 -12.12 -0.45
C HIS A 24 5.60 -13.62 -0.60
N GLY A 25 4.76 -13.99 -1.56
CA GLY A 25 4.37 -15.37 -1.88
C GLY A 25 2.85 -15.52 -1.98
N ALA A 26 2.20 -15.68 -0.83
CA ALA A 26 0.78 -16.03 -0.73
C ALA A 26 -0.17 -14.83 -0.52
N ALA A 27 0.21 -13.63 -0.96
CA ALA A 27 -0.66 -12.46 -0.82
C ALA A 27 -1.97 -12.62 -1.60
N ARG A 28 -3.07 -12.25 -0.96
CA ARG A 28 -4.40 -12.16 -1.59
C ARG A 28 -4.77 -10.71 -1.84
N HIS A 29 -5.78 -10.46 -2.66
CA HIS A 29 -6.28 -9.11 -2.94
C HIS A 29 -6.53 -8.29 -1.67
N LYS A 30 -7.15 -8.91 -0.65
CA LYS A 30 -7.41 -8.28 0.66
C LYS A 30 -6.14 -7.82 1.40
N ASP A 31 -5.01 -8.48 1.18
CA ASP A 31 -3.74 -8.14 1.83
C ASP A 31 -3.17 -6.85 1.23
N PHE A 32 -3.46 -6.58 -0.05
CA PHE A 32 -3.08 -5.33 -0.72
C PHE A 32 -4.03 -4.18 -0.40
N ALA A 33 -5.33 -4.44 -0.21
CA ALA A 33 -6.37 -3.41 -0.11
C ALA A 33 -6.11 -2.36 0.99
N ALA A 34 -5.46 -2.75 2.10
CA ALA A 34 -5.21 -1.84 3.23
C ALA A 34 -3.91 -1.00 3.07
N LEU A 35 -2.96 -1.42 2.24
CA LEU A 35 -1.64 -0.79 2.15
C LEU A 35 -1.69 0.64 1.55
N PRO A 36 -2.41 0.91 0.43
CA PRO A 36 -2.51 2.26 -0.12
C PRO A 36 -3.17 3.25 0.84
N SER A 37 -4.24 2.82 1.53
CA SER A 37 -4.95 3.65 2.51
C SER A 37 -4.04 4.05 3.67
N LEU A 38 -3.24 3.12 4.19
CA LEU A 38 -2.26 3.38 5.24
C LEU A 38 -1.19 4.41 4.80
N ALA A 39 -0.71 4.33 3.55
CA ALA A 39 0.24 5.31 3.03
C ALA A 39 -0.39 6.70 2.90
N LYS A 40 -1.60 6.78 2.31
CA LYS A 40 -2.34 8.04 2.15
C LYS A 40 -2.61 8.71 3.49
N GLU A 41 -3.09 7.96 4.48
CA GLU A 41 -3.38 8.48 5.82
C GLU A 41 -2.13 9.09 6.47
N ARG A 42 -1.02 8.35 6.49
CA ARG A 42 0.20 8.84 7.15
C ARG A 42 0.81 10.04 6.42
N VAL A 43 0.77 10.04 5.08
CA VAL A 43 1.25 11.20 4.29
C VAL A 43 0.37 12.42 4.57
N GLY A 44 -0.94 12.26 4.58
CA GLY A 44 -1.89 13.31 4.93
C GLY A 44 -1.66 13.84 6.36
N ALA A 45 -1.54 12.96 7.34
CA ALA A 45 -1.32 13.34 8.73
C ALA A 45 0.01 14.08 8.97
N ARG A 46 1.08 13.70 8.27
CA ARG A 46 2.40 14.32 8.47
C ARG A 46 2.61 15.59 7.64
N PHE A 47 2.07 15.64 6.43
CA PHE A 47 2.40 16.68 5.46
C PHE A 47 1.20 17.50 4.99
N GLY A 48 -0.03 17.11 5.34
CA GLY A 48 -1.25 17.75 4.83
C GLY A 48 -1.49 17.50 3.34
N LEU A 49 -0.86 16.49 2.75
CA LEU A 49 -0.91 16.19 1.31
C LEU A 49 -1.72 14.94 1.00
N GLY A 50 -2.50 15.00 -0.08
CA GLY A 50 -3.06 13.82 -0.73
C GLY A 50 -2.09 13.24 -1.77
N ILE A 51 -2.00 11.92 -1.85
CA ILE A 51 -1.22 11.23 -2.89
C ILE A 51 -2.13 10.36 -3.76
N ALA A 52 -1.89 10.41 -5.07
CA ALA A 52 -2.57 9.56 -6.03
C ALA A 52 -1.95 8.15 -6.05
N GLN A 53 -2.80 7.15 -6.21
CA GLN A 53 -2.38 5.78 -6.45
C GLN A 53 -2.29 5.58 -7.96
N GLU A 54 -1.14 5.12 -8.46
CA GLU A 54 -0.94 4.84 -9.89
C GLU A 54 -1.54 3.49 -10.31
N PRO A 55 -1.36 2.38 -9.57
CA PRO A 55 -2.01 1.11 -9.91
C PRO A 55 -3.53 1.19 -9.76
N VAL A 56 -4.27 0.72 -10.75
CA VAL A 56 -5.74 0.60 -10.67
C VAL A 56 -6.10 -0.68 -9.92
N ALA A 57 -6.88 -0.55 -8.83
CA ALA A 57 -7.45 -1.70 -8.16
C ALA A 57 -8.57 -2.28 -9.05
N MET A 58 -8.41 -3.53 -9.46
CA MET A 58 -9.42 -4.27 -10.22
C MET A 58 -10.22 -5.16 -9.26
N GLY A 59 -11.55 -5.04 -9.25
CA GLY A 59 -12.46 -5.74 -8.34
C GLY A 59 -13.57 -4.81 -7.80
N ASP A 60 -14.80 -5.35 -7.73
CA ASP A 60 -16.10 -4.67 -7.55
C ASP A 60 -16.22 -3.33 -8.28
N ALA A 61 -16.12 -3.42 -9.62
CA ALA A 61 -16.87 -2.54 -10.50
C ALA A 61 -18.35 -2.97 -10.44
N LEU A 62 -19.21 -2.09 -9.93
CA LEU A 62 -20.64 -2.09 -10.29
C LEU A 62 -20.79 -1.61 -11.73
#